data_AF-A0A934RZL3-F1
#
_entry.id   AF-A0A934RZL3-F1
#
_cell.length_a   1.000
_cell.length_b   1.000
_cell.length_c   1.000
_cell.angle_alpha   90.00
_cell.angle_beta   90.00
_cell.angle_gamma   90.00
#
_symmetry.space_group_name_H-M   'P 1'
#
loop_
_entity.id
_entity.type
_entity.pdbx_description
1 polymer ?
#
loop_
_entity_poly.entity_id
_entity_poly.type
_entity_poly.pdbx_seq_one_letter_code
_entity_poly.pdbx_strand_id
1 'polypeptide(L)'
;MKKILLFAFSLICGSVLHAQQEKVIVFPVEAIVDGARFSKQKFNETYPGIDVTLYGLSDEGWYVRYKHELLTYLYGPIDDLTFARRQKKIMEEIRLSIVLKNPSLSSSTVDIIRFDFNATPENMGQVEDVDNPYLIPELTEDKDKE
;
A
#
# COMPACT_ATOMS: atom_id res chain seq x y z
N MET A 1 -1.47 66.12 -15.42
CA MET A 1 -0.83 64.96 -14.73
C MET A 1 -1.93 64.09 -14.12
N LYS A 2 -2.26 62.95 -14.74
CA LYS A 2 -3.28 62.01 -14.24
C LYS A 2 -2.60 60.64 -14.11
N LYS A 3 -2.33 60.20 -12.88
CA LYS A 3 -1.82 58.86 -12.60
C LYS A 3 -3.01 57.90 -12.60
N ILE A 4 -3.09 57.03 -13.61
CA ILE A 4 -4.06 55.92 -13.64
C ILE A 4 -3.40 54.78 -12.86
N LEU A 5 -3.91 54.55 -11.65
CA LEU A 5 -3.54 53.42 -10.80
C LEU A 5 -4.39 52.22 -11.25
N LEU A 6 -3.79 51.31 -12.01
CA LEU A 6 -4.41 50.03 -12.37
C LEU A 6 -4.23 49.06 -11.20
N PHE A 7 -5.33 48.81 -10.48
CA PHE A 7 -5.42 47.77 -9.46
C PHE A 7 -5.56 46.41 -10.15
N ALA A 8 -4.54 45.56 -10.06
CA ALA A 8 -4.60 44.17 -10.49
C ALA A 8 -5.43 43.37 -9.47
N PHE A 9 -6.61 42.91 -9.88
CA PHE A 9 -7.44 41.99 -9.11
C PHE A 9 -6.88 40.58 -9.30
N SER A 10 -5.99 40.16 -8.40
CA SER A 10 -5.48 38.79 -8.36
C SER A 10 -6.59 37.85 -7.89
N LEU A 11 -7.08 37.02 -8.80
CA LEU A 11 -8.02 35.94 -8.55
C LEU A 11 -7.29 34.85 -7.72
N ILE A 12 -7.41 34.91 -6.40
CA ILE A 12 -6.96 33.82 -5.53
C ILE A 12 -7.98 32.68 -5.68
N CYS A 13 -7.74 31.81 -6.66
CA CYS A 13 -8.44 30.55 -6.81
C CYS A 13 -7.99 29.64 -5.66
N GLY A 14 -8.69 29.70 -4.52
CA GLY A 14 -8.48 28.80 -3.40
C GLY A 14 -8.88 27.39 -3.80
N SER A 15 -7.91 26.58 -4.24
CA SER A 15 -8.07 25.15 -4.36
C SER A 15 -8.27 24.58 -2.95
N VAL A 16 -9.51 24.22 -2.64
CA VAL A 16 -9.82 23.32 -1.53
C VAL A 16 -9.22 21.97 -1.89
N LEU A 17 -7.97 21.76 -1.49
CA LEU A 17 -7.35 20.44 -1.46
C LEU A 17 -8.24 19.57 -0.56
N HIS A 18 -9.12 18.79 -1.18
CA HIS A 18 -9.71 17.64 -0.51
C HIS A 18 -8.53 16.73 -0.19
N ALA A 19 -8.13 16.71 1.08
CA ALA A 19 -7.23 15.70 1.59
C ALA A 19 -7.95 14.36 1.38
N GLN A 20 -7.67 13.69 0.27
CA GLN A 20 -8.25 12.39 0.01
C GLN A 20 -7.62 11.42 1.00
N GLN A 21 -8.44 10.87 1.88
CA GLN A 21 -8.02 9.95 2.92
C GLN A 21 -7.74 8.57 2.30
N GLU A 22 -6.61 7.97 2.68
CA GLU A 22 -6.30 6.58 2.32
C GLU A 22 -7.31 5.64 2.98
N LYS A 23 -7.96 4.82 2.16
CA LYS A 23 -8.88 3.77 2.60
C LYS A 23 -8.10 2.50 2.90
N VAL A 24 -8.25 1.98 4.11
CA VAL A 24 -7.55 0.77 4.58
C VAL A 24 -8.57 -0.33 4.90
N ILE A 25 -8.49 -1.45 4.19
CA ILE A 25 -9.33 -2.62 4.42
C ILE A 25 -8.47 -3.82 4.83
N VAL A 26 -8.90 -4.51 5.88
CA VAL A 26 -8.28 -5.75 6.34
C VAL A 26 -9.08 -6.95 5.87
N PHE A 27 -8.38 -7.95 5.36
CA PHE A 27 -8.89 -9.25 4.96
C PHE A 27 -8.13 -10.37 5.68
N PRO A 28 -8.76 -11.55 5.85
CA PRO A 28 -8.03 -12.74 6.27
C PRO A 28 -7.02 -13.16 5.18
N VAL A 29 -5.96 -13.87 5.57
CA VAL A 29 -4.85 -14.23 4.66
C VAL A 29 -5.28 -15.13 3.50
N GLU A 30 -6.30 -15.97 3.70
CA GLU A 30 -6.86 -16.88 2.70
C GLU A 30 -7.44 -16.12 1.49
N ALA A 31 -7.86 -14.86 1.69
CA ALA A 31 -8.39 -14.02 0.64
C ALA A 31 -7.36 -13.73 -0.48
N ILE A 32 -6.05 -13.87 -0.21
CA ILE A 32 -5.02 -13.73 -1.26
C ILE A 32 -5.23 -14.76 -2.36
N VAL A 33 -5.29 -16.04 -1.99
CA VAL A 33 -5.39 -17.15 -2.95
C VAL A 33 -6.75 -17.14 -3.64
N ASP A 34 -7.81 -16.86 -2.90
CA ASP A 34 -9.15 -16.81 -3.45
C ASP A 34 -9.40 -15.58 -4.33
N GLY A 35 -8.68 -14.48 -4.12
CA GLY A 35 -8.72 -13.30 -4.98
C GLY A 35 -8.29 -13.57 -6.43
N ALA A 36 -7.45 -14.58 -6.65
CA ALA A 36 -7.07 -15.04 -7.99
C ALA A 36 -8.13 -15.92 -8.66
N ARG A 37 -9.03 -16.51 -7.87
CA ARG A 37 -9.95 -17.58 -8.30
C ARG A 37 -11.39 -17.11 -8.41
N PHE A 38 -11.81 -16.23 -7.51
CA PHE A 38 -13.20 -15.79 -7.41
C PHE A 38 -13.49 -14.64 -8.36
N SER A 39 -14.74 -14.58 -8.81
CA SER A 39 -15.26 -13.34 -9.40
C SER A 39 -15.30 -12.25 -8.31
N LYS A 40 -15.28 -10.97 -8.72
CA LYS A 40 -15.39 -9.84 -7.80
C LYS A 40 -16.61 -9.95 -6.88
N GLN A 41 -17.76 -10.36 -7.41
CA GLN A 41 -18.97 -10.53 -6.62
C GLN A 41 -18.79 -11.61 -5.54
N LYS A 42 -18.30 -12.79 -5.94
CA LYS A 42 -18.10 -13.90 -5.02
C LYS A 42 -17.05 -13.58 -3.95
N PHE A 43 -16.00 -12.87 -4.35
CA PHE A 43 -14.98 -12.38 -3.43
C PHE A 43 -15.60 -11.47 -2.36
N ASN A 44 -16.36 -10.44 -2.77
CA ASN A 44 -16.97 -9.50 -1.83
C ASN A 44 -18.01 -10.14 -0.90
N GLU A 45 -18.74 -11.14 -1.39
CA GLU A 45 -19.69 -11.91 -0.56
C GLU A 45 -18.97 -12.80 0.46
N THR A 46 -17.81 -13.36 0.09
CA THR A 46 -17.04 -14.28 0.95
C THR A 46 -16.17 -13.50 1.95
N TYR A 47 -15.58 -12.40 1.49
CA TYR A 47 -14.66 -11.55 2.22
C TYR A 47 -15.16 -10.10 2.16
N PRO A 48 -16.05 -9.68 3.07
CA PRO A 48 -16.53 -8.30 3.11
C PRO A 48 -15.44 -7.30 3.48
N GLY A 49 -14.41 -7.76 4.20
CA GLY A 49 -13.32 -6.94 4.72
C GLY A 49 -13.73 -6.09 5.91
N ILE A 50 -12.74 -5.63 6.67
CA ILE A 50 -12.92 -4.72 7.80
C ILE A 50 -12.31 -3.37 7.42
N ASP A 51 -13.14 -2.33 7.34
CA ASP A 51 -12.65 -0.97 7.08
C ASP A 51 -12.07 -0.39 8.36
N VAL A 52 -10.75 -0.18 8.39
CA VAL A 52 -9.98 0.32 9.53
C VAL A 52 -9.47 1.74 9.34
N THR A 53 -9.99 2.45 8.32
CA THR A 53 -9.52 3.78 7.90
C THR A 53 -9.49 4.82 9.03
N LEU A 54 -10.38 4.71 10.02
CA LEU A 54 -10.49 5.68 11.13
C LEU A 54 -9.85 5.24 12.45
N TYR A 55 -9.70 3.94 12.67
CA TYR A 55 -9.35 3.40 14.00
C TYR A 55 -8.10 2.51 13.98
N GLY A 56 -7.54 2.22 12.80
CA GLY A 56 -6.32 1.43 12.67
C GLY A 56 -6.51 -0.06 12.96
N LEU A 57 -5.38 -0.78 13.01
CA LEU A 57 -5.37 -2.22 13.26
C LEU A 57 -5.63 -2.55 14.73
N SER A 58 -6.34 -3.66 14.95
CA SER A 58 -6.67 -4.20 16.28
C SER A 58 -5.85 -5.41 16.68
N ASP A 59 -5.17 -6.06 15.73
CA ASP A 59 -4.55 -7.37 15.96
C ASP A 59 -3.08 -7.35 15.54
N GLU A 60 -2.19 -7.69 16.48
CA GLU A 60 -0.76 -7.78 16.24
C GLU A 60 -0.41 -8.93 15.28
N GLY A 61 0.68 -8.76 14.55
CA GLY A 61 1.20 -9.78 13.66
C GLY A 61 1.71 -9.20 12.34
N TRP A 62 2.07 -10.10 11.44
CA TRP A 62 2.48 -9.77 10.09
C TRP A 62 1.28 -9.60 9.17
N TYR A 63 1.36 -8.65 8.26
CA TYR A 63 0.36 -8.43 7.23
C TYR A 63 1.05 -8.34 5.88
N VAL A 64 0.51 -9.03 4.88
CA VAL A 64 0.83 -8.74 3.48
C VAL A 64 0.01 -7.51 3.10
N ARG A 65 0.66 -6.47 2.60
CA ARG A 65 0.01 -5.21 2.24
C ARG A 65 0.06 -5.03 0.73
N TYR A 66 -1.11 -4.83 0.12
CA TYR A 66 -1.25 -4.35 -1.25
C TYR A 66 -1.65 -2.87 -1.21
N LYS A 67 -0.96 -2.02 -1.98
CA LYS A 67 -1.28 -0.59 -2.09
C LYS A 67 -1.43 -0.16 -3.54
N HIS A 68 -2.47 0.61 -3.83
CA HIS A 68 -2.64 1.29 -5.10
C HIS A 68 -3.37 2.62 -4.89
N GLU A 69 -2.75 3.72 -5.29
CA GLU A 69 -3.25 5.08 -5.05
C GLU A 69 -3.57 5.31 -3.55
N LEU A 70 -4.84 5.54 -3.23
CA LEU A 70 -5.36 5.78 -1.87
C LEU A 70 -6.07 4.56 -1.29
N LEU A 71 -5.78 3.38 -1.81
CA LEU A 71 -6.34 2.13 -1.35
C LEU A 71 -5.22 1.24 -0.83
N THR A 72 -5.37 0.80 0.42
CA THR A 72 -4.52 -0.19 1.05
C THR A 72 -5.36 -1.38 1.49
N TYR A 73 -4.94 -2.56 1.08
CA TYR A 73 -5.45 -3.84 1.57
C TYR A 73 -4.40 -4.53 2.42
N LEU A 74 -4.82 -4.99 3.59
CA LEU A 74 -3.99 -5.75 4.52
C LEU A 74 -4.54 -7.15 4.63
N TYR A 75 -3.67 -8.16 4.52
CA TYR A 75 -4.03 -9.57 4.61
C TYR A 75 -3.32 -10.19 5.80
N GLY A 76 -4.06 -10.54 6.84
CA GLY A 76 -3.53 -11.02 8.12
C GLY A 76 -4.55 -10.93 9.26
N PRO A 77 -4.10 -10.97 10.53
CA PRO A 77 -2.70 -11.12 10.97
C PRO A 77 -2.10 -12.49 10.66
N ILE A 78 -0.78 -12.56 10.53
CA ILE A 78 0.00 -13.77 10.31
C ILE A 78 1.08 -13.87 11.41
N ASP A 79 1.21 -15.03 12.05
CA ASP A 79 2.19 -15.22 13.13
C ASP A 79 3.63 -15.43 12.62
N ASP A 80 3.79 -16.19 11.54
CA ASP A 80 5.10 -16.59 11.00
C ASP A 80 5.52 -15.72 9.80
N LEU A 81 6.65 -15.02 9.93
CA LEU A 81 7.22 -14.21 8.85
C LEU A 81 7.53 -15.05 7.60
N THR A 82 7.93 -16.31 7.77
CA THR A 82 8.22 -17.18 6.62
C THR A 82 6.95 -17.46 5.82
N PHE A 83 5.83 -17.69 6.50
CA PHE A 83 4.52 -17.80 5.87
C PHE A 83 4.09 -16.48 5.22
N ALA A 84 4.27 -15.34 5.88
CA ALA A 84 3.99 -14.03 5.30
C ALA A 84 4.79 -13.79 3.99
N ARG A 85 6.08 -14.16 3.95
CA ARG A 85 6.90 -14.11 2.72
C ARG A 85 6.35 -14.97 1.59
N ARG A 86 5.89 -16.20 1.89
CA ARG A 86 5.23 -17.05 0.89
C ARG A 86 3.95 -16.40 0.35
N GLN A 87 3.15 -15.79 1.23
CA GLN A 87 1.91 -15.12 0.84
C GLN A 87 2.16 -13.83 0.03
N LYS A 88 3.19 -13.04 0.38
CA LYS A 88 3.64 -11.90 -0.41
C LYS A 88 3.96 -12.32 -1.84
N LYS A 89 4.74 -13.40 -2.02
CA LYS A 89 5.10 -13.90 -3.35
C LYS A 89 3.87 -14.24 -4.19
N ILE A 90 2.89 -14.93 -3.60
CA ILE A 90 1.62 -15.26 -4.28
C ILE A 90 0.88 -13.97 -4.69
N MET A 91 0.78 -12.99 -3.78
CA MET A 91 0.14 -11.71 -4.06
C MET A 91 0.87 -10.93 -5.19
N GLU A 92 2.20 -10.96 -5.22
CA GLU A 92 2.98 -10.35 -6.28
C GLU A 92 2.73 -10.99 -7.65
N GLU A 93 2.69 -12.33 -7.71
CA GLU A 93 2.35 -13.05 -8.95
C GLU A 93 0.94 -12.70 -9.44
N ILE A 94 -0.05 -12.63 -8.53
CA ILE A 94 -1.41 -12.20 -8.83
C ILE A 94 -1.41 -10.77 -9.37
N ARG A 95 -0.77 -9.83 -8.66
CA ARG A 95 -0.65 -8.42 -9.07
C ARG A 95 -0.08 -8.30 -10.47
N LEU A 96 1.05 -8.97 -10.75
CA LEU A 96 1.69 -8.93 -12.07
C LEU A 96 0.74 -9.43 -13.17
N SER A 97 0.03 -10.53 -12.93
CA SER A 97 -0.94 -11.07 -13.89
C SER A 97 -2.09 -10.10 -14.19
N ILE A 98 -2.50 -9.31 -13.19
CA ILE A 98 -3.56 -8.29 -13.31
C ILE A 98 -3.02 -7.05 -14.01
N VAL A 99 -1.82 -6.58 -13.67
CA VAL A 99 -1.16 -5.41 -14.30
C VAL A 99 -0.97 -5.64 -15.81
N LEU A 100 -0.65 -6.86 -16.23
CA LEU A 100 -0.57 -7.21 -17.65
C LEU A 100 -1.90 -7.01 -18.40
N LYS A 101 -3.03 -7.20 -17.72
CA LYS A 101 -4.39 -7.02 -18.27
C LYS A 101 -4.90 -5.60 -18.09
N ASN A 102 -4.41 -4.89 -17.07
CA ASN A 102 -4.80 -3.53 -16.73
C ASN A 102 -3.56 -2.70 -16.31
N PRO A 103 -2.87 -2.06 -17.28
CA PRO A 103 -1.64 -1.32 -17.02
C PRO A 103 -1.78 -0.11 -16.08
N SER A 104 -3.00 0.39 -15.85
CA SER A 104 -3.23 1.49 -14.89
C SER A 104 -2.81 1.11 -13.47
N LEU A 105 -2.75 -0.19 -13.16
CA LEU A 105 -2.37 -0.72 -11.85
C LEU A 105 -0.85 -0.86 -11.69
N SER A 106 -0.04 -0.45 -12.68
CA SER A 106 1.42 -0.62 -12.67
C SER A 106 2.13 0.02 -11.48
N SER A 107 1.56 1.09 -10.91
CA SER A 107 2.06 1.76 -9.70
C SER A 107 1.72 1.04 -8.39
N SER A 108 0.96 -0.07 -8.45
CA SER A 108 0.60 -0.82 -7.25
C SER A 108 1.78 -1.61 -6.69
N THR A 109 1.88 -1.69 -5.37
CA THR A 109 2.98 -2.35 -4.64
C THR A 109 2.47 -3.46 -3.73
N VAL A 110 3.37 -4.38 -3.37
CA VAL A 110 3.14 -5.41 -2.36
C VAL A 110 4.33 -5.45 -1.42
N ASP A 111 4.11 -5.32 -0.12
CA ASP A 111 5.14 -5.47 0.91
C ASP A 111 4.60 -6.25 2.12
N ILE A 112 5.46 -6.47 3.12
CA ILE A 112 5.08 -7.04 4.41
C ILE A 112 5.29 -5.97 5.48
N ILE A 113 4.29 -5.80 6.34
CA ILE A 113 4.39 -4.95 7.52
C ILE A 113 4.17 -5.77 8.78
N ARG A 114 4.78 -5.35 9.88
CA ARG A 114 4.46 -5.85 11.22
C ARG A 114 3.64 -4.80 11.96
N PHE A 115 2.52 -5.21 12.52
CA PHE A 115 1.80 -4.42 13.51
C PHE A 115 2.06 -4.98 14.90
N ASP A 116 2.43 -4.10 15.82
CA ASP A 116 2.78 -4.40 17.21
C ASP A 116 2.36 -3.18 18.04
N PHE A 117 1.59 -3.37 19.11
CA PHE A 117 1.14 -2.28 19.98
C PHE A 117 2.31 -1.59 20.69
N ASN A 118 3.43 -2.29 20.85
CA ASN A 118 4.64 -1.81 21.51
C ASN A 118 5.76 -1.52 20.51
N ALA A 119 5.40 -1.20 19.26
CA ALA A 119 6.38 -0.89 18.23
C ALA A 119 7.33 0.25 18.66
N THR A 120 8.62 -0.05 18.67
CA THR A 120 9.77 0.85 18.78
C THR A 120 10.59 0.75 17.49
N PRO A 121 11.42 1.75 17.16
CA PRO A 121 12.34 1.66 16.02
C PRO A 121 13.21 0.40 15.99
N GLU A 122 13.45 -0.22 17.14
CA GLU A 122 14.29 -1.42 17.28
C GLU A 122 13.53 -2.74 17.04
N ASN A 123 12.19 -2.76 17.17
CA ASN A 123 11.36 -3.95 17.03
C ASN A 123 10.35 -3.89 15.87
N MET A 124 10.23 -2.73 15.21
CA MET A 124 9.58 -2.59 13.90
C MET A 124 10.35 -3.50 12.94
N GLY A 125 9.75 -4.63 12.56
CA GLY A 125 10.36 -5.58 11.65
C GLY A 125 10.98 -4.85 10.47
N GLN A 126 12.25 -5.14 10.16
CA GLN A 126 12.94 -4.45 9.08
C GLN A 126 12.12 -4.61 7.79
N VAL A 127 11.94 -3.51 7.05
CA VAL A 127 11.43 -3.55 5.68
C VAL A 127 12.51 -4.24 4.86
N GLU A 128 12.49 -5.57 4.86
CA GLU A 128 13.46 -6.37 4.12
C GLU A 128 13.00 -6.43 2.67
N ASP A 129 13.44 -5.43 1.90
CA ASP A 129 13.36 -5.43 0.43
C ASP A 129 14.50 -6.27 -0.20
N VAL A 130 14.93 -7.33 0.50
CA VAL A 130 16.12 -8.13 0.12
C VAL A 130 15.85 -9.03 -1.10
N ASP A 131 14.58 -9.42 -1.29
CA ASP A 131 14.16 -10.34 -2.35
C ASP A 131 13.32 -9.65 -3.44
N ASN A 132 13.36 -8.33 -3.57
CA ASN A 132 12.62 -7.63 -4.62
C ASN A 132 13.39 -7.70 -5.95
N PRO A 133 12.94 -8.53 -6.91
CA PRO A 133 13.63 -8.69 -8.19
C PRO A 133 13.53 -7.44 -9.08
N TYR A 134 12.83 -6.39 -8.63
CA TYR A 134 12.65 -5.11 -9.32
C TYR A 134 13.52 -3.98 -8.74
N LEU A 135 14.30 -4.22 -7.69
CA LEU A 135 15.41 -3.33 -7.35
C LEU A 135 16.51 -3.55 -8.39
N ILE A 136 16.64 -2.62 -9.33
CA ILE A 136 17.78 -2.57 -10.25
C ILE A 136 19.00 -2.24 -9.38
N PRO A 137 20.02 -3.12 -9.27
CA PRO A 137 21.17 -2.90 -8.39
C PRO A 137 21.93 -1.59 -8.68
N GLU A 138 21.79 -1.06 -9.90
CA GLU A 138 22.52 0.11 -10.41
C GLU A 138 22.08 1.47 -9.85
N LEU A 139 21.18 1.52 -8.84
CA LEU A 139 20.83 2.78 -8.16
C LEU A 139 21.19 2.82 -6.67
N THR A 140 21.84 1.77 -6.14
CA THR A 140 22.22 1.72 -4.72
C THR A 140 23.71 1.75 -4.44
N GLU A 141 24.56 1.85 -5.48
CA GLU A 141 26.00 2.05 -5.26
C GLU A 141 26.44 3.50 -5.51
N ASP A 142 27.17 3.99 -4.51
CA ASP A 142 28.08 5.14 -4.47
C ASP A 142 27.55 6.47 -3.92
N LYS A 143 27.54 6.57 -2.59
CA LYS A 143 28.46 7.49 -1.89
C LYS A 143 28.88 6.88 -0.55
N ASP A 144 30.13 7.17 -0.19
CA ASP A 144 30.74 6.95 1.13
C ASP A 144 31.57 5.67 1.28
N LYS A 145 32.73 5.67 0.61
CA LYS A 145 34.00 5.24 1.24
C LYS A 145 35.10 6.23 0.89
N GLU A 146 35.36 7.13 1.84
CA GLU A 146 36.63 7.84 2.00
C GLU A 146 37.66 6.91 2.65
#